data_AF-A0AAW4J9M5-F1
#
_entry.id   AF-A0AAW4J9M5-F1
#
_cell.length_a   1.000
_cell.length_b   1.000
_cell.length_c   1.000
_cell.angle_alpha   90.00
_cell.angle_beta   90.00
_cell.angle_gamma   90.00
#
_symmetry.space_group_name_H-M   'P 1'
#
loop_
_entity.id
_entity.type
_entity.pdbx_description
1 polymer ?
#
loop_
_entity_poly.entity_id
_entity_poly.type
_entity_poly.pdbx_seq_one_letter_code
_entity_poly.pdbx_strand_id
1 'polypeptide(L)'
;MKINNFFNNDGIRHDYAVQEFIFADGSLLTAEQVALSVQQSTNGDDTLYGYINADHLLGGDGNDTLYGYNGDDLLEGQEGNDTLYGGNGNDQLLGGAGNDILYGDDGHD
;
A
#
# COMPACT_ATOMS: atom_id res chain seq x y z
N MET A 1 13.90 7.19 17.10
CA MET A 1 14.20 8.05 15.93
C MET A 1 12.90 8.20 15.17
N LYS A 2 12.44 9.41 14.89
CA LYS A 2 11.21 9.65 14.12
C LYS A 2 11.62 10.29 12.80
N ILE A 3 11.34 9.63 11.70
CA ILE A 3 11.63 10.12 10.34
C ILE A 3 10.29 10.52 9.74
N ASN A 4 10.18 11.75 9.26
CA ASN A 4 9.00 12.27 8.56
C ASN A 4 9.40 12.53 7.10
N ASN A 5 8.50 12.25 6.15
CA ASN A 5 8.62 12.55 4.71
C ASN A 5 9.78 11.85 3.98
N PHE A 6 9.91 10.53 4.14
CA PHE A 6 10.98 9.76 3.49
C PHE A 6 10.55 9.08 2.17
N PHE A 7 9.25 8.87 1.94
CA PHE A 7 8.73 8.33 0.69
C PHE A 7 8.06 9.47 -0.07
N ASN A 8 8.82 10.12 -0.95
CA ASN A 8 8.21 10.97 -1.96
C ASN A 8 7.53 10.07 -2.99
N ASN A 9 6.38 10.54 -3.45
CA ASN A 9 5.30 9.87 -4.19
C ASN A 9 5.67 9.30 -5.59
N ASP A 10 6.93 8.93 -5.84
CA ASP A 10 7.38 8.58 -7.18
C ASP A 10 8.00 7.18 -7.31
N GLY A 11 8.23 6.46 -6.20
CA GLY A 11 8.69 5.05 -6.21
C GLY A 11 9.99 4.72 -6.96
N ILE A 12 10.54 5.63 -7.78
CA ILE A 12 11.60 5.34 -8.74
C ILE A 12 12.46 6.62 -8.99
N ARG A 13 13.32 6.93 -7.98
CA ARG A 13 14.59 7.73 -8.06
C ARG A 13 14.44 9.25 -8.26
N HIS A 14 15.24 10.15 -7.66
CA HIS A 14 16.70 10.24 -7.71
C HIS A 14 17.29 11.20 -6.63
N ASP A 15 18.48 10.85 -6.13
CA ASP A 15 19.55 11.71 -5.57
C ASP A 15 19.75 11.92 -4.05
N TYR A 16 18.86 11.46 -3.16
CA TYR A 16 19.21 11.29 -1.72
C TYR A 16 18.47 10.11 -1.06
N ALA A 17 18.31 8.98 -1.75
CA ALA A 17 17.75 7.79 -1.13
C ALA A 17 18.78 7.19 -0.16
N VAL A 18 18.47 7.14 1.13
CA VAL A 18 19.19 6.25 2.07
C VAL A 18 18.95 4.82 1.56
N GLN A 19 20.00 4.23 1.00
CA GLN A 19 19.93 2.95 0.30
C GLN A 19 19.79 1.77 1.26
N GLU A 20 20.19 1.94 2.53
CA GLU A 20 20.30 0.85 3.50
C GLU A 20 20.03 1.38 4.92
N PHE A 21 19.11 0.73 5.65
CA PHE A 21 19.09 0.84 7.11
C PHE A 21 19.88 -0.34 7.67
N ILE A 22 21.08 -0.04 8.19
CA ILE A 22 21.91 -1.02 8.90
C ILE A 22 21.52 -0.96 10.38
N PHE A 23 20.96 -2.05 10.89
CA PHE A 23 20.65 -2.18 12.31
C PHE A 23 21.88 -2.63 13.10
N ALA A 24 21.85 -2.44 14.42
CA ALA A 24 22.98 -2.75 15.29
C ALA A 24 23.34 -4.25 15.34
N ASP A 25 22.44 -5.12 14.88
CA ASP A 25 22.65 -6.56 14.71
C ASP A 25 23.27 -6.93 13.34
N GLY A 26 23.54 -5.95 12.49
CA GLY A 26 24.07 -6.14 11.15
C GLY A 26 23.01 -6.49 10.10
N SER A 27 21.73 -6.51 10.46
CA SER A 27 20.65 -6.68 9.47
C SER A 27 20.56 -5.43 8.59
N LEU A 28 20.35 -5.68 7.30
CA LEU A 28 20.09 -4.67 6.28
C LEU A 28 18.58 -4.67 6.04
N LEU A 29 17.91 -3.54 6.21
CA LEU A 29 16.67 -3.29 5.49
C LEU A 29 17.01 -2.45 4.27
N THR A 30 16.85 -3.05 3.10
CA THR A 30 16.97 -2.34 1.82
C THR A 30 15.79 -1.38 1.64
N ALA A 31 15.92 -0.39 0.77
CA ALA A 31 14.79 0.48 0.43
C ALA A 31 13.55 -0.30 -0.07
N GLU A 32 13.76 -1.47 -0.70
CA GLU A 32 12.70 -2.40 -1.09
C GLU A 32 12.05 -3.06 0.13
N GLN A 33 12.83 -3.51 1.11
CA GLN A 33 12.30 -4.09 2.36
C GLN A 33 11.63 -3.05 3.25
N VAL A 34 12.04 -1.77 3.12
CA VAL A 34 11.38 -0.66 3.79
C VAL A 34 10.08 -0.28 3.07
N ALA A 35 10.06 -0.23 1.73
CA ALA A 35 8.82 -0.05 0.96
C ALA A 35 7.81 -1.17 1.23
N LEU A 36 8.27 -2.43 1.28
CA LEU A 36 7.49 -3.61 1.68
C LEU A 36 7.07 -3.60 3.17
N SER A 37 7.64 -2.72 4.01
CA SER A 37 7.28 -2.58 5.43
C SER A 37 6.34 -1.41 5.74
N VAL A 38 6.01 -0.59 4.73
CA VAL A 38 5.11 0.59 4.87
C VAL A 38 3.68 0.27 4.41
N GLN A 39 3.49 -0.78 3.61
CA GLN A 39 2.18 -1.34 3.23
C GLN A 39 1.88 -2.64 4.01
N GLN A 40 2.33 -2.74 5.27
CA GLN A 40 1.85 -3.80 6.16
C GLN A 40 0.71 -3.26 6.98
N SER A 41 -0.47 -3.81 6.77
CA SER A 41 -1.57 -3.61 7.68
C SER A 41 -1.33 -4.29 9.03
N THR A 42 -2.16 -3.92 9.98
CA THR A 42 -2.23 -4.43 11.33
C THR A 42 -3.56 -5.18 11.51
N ASN A 43 -3.92 -5.50 12.76
CA ASN A 43 -5.21 -6.13 13.06
C ASN A 43 -6.29 -5.09 13.41
N GLY A 44 -6.14 -3.84 12.98
CA GLY A 44 -7.14 -2.81 13.20
C GLY A 44 -7.21 -1.86 12.02
N ASP A 45 -8.16 -0.93 12.08
CA ASP A 45 -8.45 -0.01 10.98
C ASP A 45 -7.21 0.75 10.47
N ASP A 46 -6.80 0.45 9.24
CA ASP A 46 -5.61 0.97 8.60
C ASP A 46 -5.93 1.81 7.36
N THR A 47 -4.94 2.59 6.93
CA THR A 47 -5.01 3.29 5.64
C THR A 47 -3.76 3.01 4.83
N LEU A 48 -3.96 2.34 3.70
CA LEU A 48 -2.91 1.89 2.81
C LEU A 48 -2.95 2.66 1.50
N TYR A 49 -1.77 2.98 1.00
CA TYR A 49 -1.58 3.75 -0.22
C TYR A 49 -0.63 2.98 -1.14
N GLY A 50 -1.09 2.75 -2.36
CA GLY A 50 -0.29 2.37 -3.51
C GLY A 50 0.58 3.52 -3.99
N TYR A 51 1.23 3.29 -5.10
CA TYR A 51 2.16 4.14 -5.80
C TYR A 51 1.64 4.36 -7.23
N ILE A 52 2.52 4.77 -8.14
CA ILE A 52 2.17 5.08 -9.53
C ILE A 52 2.23 3.85 -10.46
N ASN A 53 2.60 2.68 -9.94
CA ASN A 53 2.74 1.44 -10.68
C ASN A 53 1.84 0.39 -10.03
N ALA A 54 1.62 -0.73 -10.72
CA ALA A 54 0.87 -1.87 -10.17
C ALA A 54 1.31 -2.27 -8.75
N ASP A 55 0.37 -2.24 -7.82
CA ASP A 55 0.54 -2.57 -6.41
C ASP A 55 -0.29 -3.77 -5.96
N HIS A 56 0.10 -4.34 -4.82
CA HIS A 56 -0.70 -5.32 -4.09
C HIS A 56 -0.88 -4.84 -2.65
N LEU A 57 -2.10 -4.41 -2.32
CA LEU A 57 -2.47 -3.93 -0.99
C LEU A 57 -3.36 -4.95 -0.28
N LEU A 58 -3.05 -5.22 0.99
CA LEU A 58 -3.83 -6.11 1.86
C LEU A 58 -4.23 -5.35 3.13
N GLY A 59 -5.54 -5.23 3.38
CA GLY A 59 -6.15 -4.53 4.52
C GLY A 59 -6.03 -5.30 5.83
N GLY A 60 -6.24 -6.61 5.83
CA GLY A 60 -6.03 -7.41 7.05
C GLY A 60 -7.29 -7.50 7.91
N ASP A 61 -7.13 -7.48 9.23
CA ASP A 61 -8.30 -7.36 10.10
C ASP A 61 -8.55 -5.87 10.38
N GLY A 62 -9.79 -5.39 10.27
CA GLY A 62 -10.09 -3.97 10.53
C GLY A 62 -11.10 -3.42 9.53
N ASN A 63 -11.54 -2.18 9.73
CA ASN A 63 -12.25 -1.46 8.69
C ASN A 63 -11.24 -0.57 7.96
N ASP A 64 -10.70 -1.07 6.87
CA ASP A 64 -9.53 -0.51 6.22
C ASP A 64 -9.89 0.41 5.07
N THR A 65 -8.96 1.29 4.72
CA THR A 65 -9.06 2.13 3.52
C THR A 65 -7.84 1.94 2.64
N LEU A 66 -8.04 1.43 1.42
CA LEU A 66 -6.99 1.13 0.45
C LEU A 66 -7.13 2.04 -0.77
N TYR A 67 -6.02 2.63 -1.22
CA TYR A 67 -5.94 3.48 -2.42
C TYR A 67 -4.87 2.94 -3.39
N GLY A 68 -5.24 2.50 -4.59
CA GLY A 68 -4.31 2.00 -5.62
C GLY A 68 -3.57 3.12 -6.37
N TYR A 69 -4.28 4.22 -6.68
CA TYR A 69 -3.80 5.37 -7.46
C TYR A 69 -3.61 5.13 -8.95
N ASN A 70 -2.41 4.77 -9.42
CA ASN A 70 -2.20 4.48 -10.85
C ASN A 70 -1.50 3.14 -10.97
N GLY A 71 -1.85 2.37 -12.01
CA GLY A 71 -1.31 1.04 -12.19
C GLY A 71 -2.45 0.05 -12.32
N ASP A 72 -2.15 -1.18 -12.74
CA ASP A 72 -3.13 -2.26 -12.66
C ASP A 72 -2.98 -2.89 -11.27
N ASP A 73 -3.81 -2.50 -10.31
CA ASP A 73 -3.62 -2.80 -8.89
C ASP A 73 -4.43 -4.00 -8.40
N LEU A 74 -3.97 -4.65 -7.33
CA LEU A 74 -4.70 -5.66 -6.58
C LEU A 74 -4.93 -5.16 -5.14
N LEU A 75 -6.19 -4.87 -4.80
CA LEU A 75 -6.57 -4.41 -3.47
C LEU A 75 -7.45 -5.47 -2.79
N GLU A 76 -7.02 -5.94 -1.63
CA GLU A 76 -7.74 -6.93 -0.82
C GLU A 76 -8.07 -6.34 0.56
N GLY A 77 -9.33 -6.11 0.89
CA GLY A 77 -9.76 -5.60 2.21
C GLY A 77 -9.57 -6.63 3.32
N GLN A 78 -10.01 -7.87 3.08
CA GLN A 78 -9.99 -9.01 3.99
C GLN A 78 -11.11 -8.98 5.05
N GLU A 79 -10.84 -8.81 6.35
CA GLU A 79 -11.87 -8.96 7.39
C GLU A 79 -12.29 -7.59 7.94
N GLY A 80 -13.56 -7.22 7.76
CA GLY A 80 -14.15 -5.99 8.29
C GLY A 80 -14.91 -5.22 7.22
N ASN A 81 -15.27 -3.96 7.48
CA ASN A 81 -16.01 -3.16 6.50
C ASN A 81 -15.06 -2.20 5.80
N ASP A 82 -14.58 -2.59 4.63
CA ASP A 82 -13.47 -1.91 3.99
C ASP A 82 -13.91 -0.90 2.93
N THR A 83 -13.03 0.04 2.62
CA THR A 83 -13.20 0.98 1.50
C THR A 83 -12.00 0.90 0.57
N LEU A 84 -12.22 0.43 -0.66
CA LEU A 84 -11.18 0.23 -1.66
C LEU A 84 -11.38 1.22 -2.82
N TYR A 85 -10.32 1.91 -3.20
CA TYR A 85 -10.25 2.81 -4.36
C TYR A 85 -9.18 2.30 -5.32
N GLY A 86 -9.57 1.78 -6.50
CA GLY A 86 -8.65 1.30 -7.54
C GLY A 86 -7.81 2.45 -8.09
N GLY A 87 -8.49 3.42 -8.72
CA GLY A 87 -7.83 4.60 -9.26
C GLY A 87 -7.78 4.52 -10.78
N ASN A 88 -6.61 4.69 -11.38
CA ASN A 88 -6.43 4.61 -12.82
C ASN A 88 -5.73 3.29 -13.18
N GLY A 89 -6.34 2.49 -14.04
CA GLY A 89 -5.75 1.23 -14.53
C GLY A 89 -6.81 0.16 -14.68
N ASN A 90 -6.43 -1.10 -14.81
CA ASN A 90 -7.38 -2.21 -14.73
C ASN A 90 -7.16 -2.91 -13.39
N ASP A 91 -7.97 -2.52 -12.41
CA ASP A 91 -7.78 -2.91 -11.03
C ASP A 91 -8.59 -4.16 -10.66
N GLN A 92 -8.09 -4.90 -9.68
CA GLN A 92 -8.80 -5.99 -9.03
C GLN A 92 -9.07 -5.62 -7.58
N LEU A 93 -10.35 -5.38 -7.28
CA LEU A 93 -10.81 -5.03 -5.93
C LEU A 93 -11.54 -6.20 -5.29
N LEU A 94 -11.02 -6.69 -4.17
CA LEU A 94 -11.63 -7.74 -3.35
C LEU A 94 -11.93 -7.18 -1.97
N GLY A 95 -13.19 -6.90 -1.66
CA GLY A 95 -13.60 -6.41 -0.34
C GLY A 95 -13.29 -7.43 0.76
N GLY A 96 -13.74 -8.67 0.57
CA GLY A 96 -13.56 -9.73 1.56
C GLY A 96 -14.83 -9.94 2.39
N ALA A 97 -14.67 -10.06 3.70
CA ALA A 97 -15.73 -10.36 4.65
C ALA A 97 -16.20 -9.09 5.36
N GLY A 98 -17.40 -8.63 5.03
CA GLY A 98 -18.05 -7.52 5.72
C GLY A 98 -18.91 -6.72 4.75
N ASN A 99 -19.16 -5.44 5.07
CA ASN A 99 -19.90 -4.55 4.19
C ASN A 99 -18.93 -3.56 3.55
N ASP A 100 -18.40 -3.95 2.39
CA ASP A 100 -17.34 -3.21 1.74
C ASP A 100 -17.87 -2.22 0.71
N ILE A 101 -17.06 -1.19 0.45
CA ILE A 101 -17.30 -0.19 -0.57
C ILE A 101 -16.12 -0.21 -1.54
N LEU A 102 -16.39 -0.58 -2.79
CA LEU A 102 -15.37 -0.71 -3.83
C LEU A 102 -15.63 0.33 -4.92
N TYR A 103 -14.63 1.17 -5.17
CA TYR A 103 -14.60 2.15 -6.24
C TYR A 103 -13.49 1.76 -7.22
N GLY A 104 -13.86 1.20 -8.38
CA GLY A 104 -12.89 0.90 -9.44
C GLY A 104 -12.26 2.15 -10.05
N ASP A 105 -13.01 3.26 -10.07
CA ASP A 105 -12.64 4.53 -10.68
C ASP A 105 -12.38 4.41 -12.20
N ASP A 106 -11.29 4.97 -12.75
CA ASP A 106 -11.10 5.08 -14.20
C ASP A 106 -10.37 3.84 -14.76
N GLY A 107 -11.11 2.96 -15.44
CA GLY A 107 -10.57 1.71 -15.96
C GLY A 107 -11.59 0.79 -16.61
N HIS A 108 -11.15 -0.33 -17.16
CA HIS A 108 -12.04 -1.43 -17.57
C HIS A 108 -11.95 -2.54 -16.51
N ASP A 109 -12.61 -2.28 -15.38
CA ASP A 109 -12.52 -3.07 -14.13
C ASP A 109 -13.49 -4.27 -14.12
#